data_AF-A0A9P0TME2-F1
#
_entry.id   AF-A0A9P0TME2-F1
#
_cell.length_a   1.000
_cell.length_b   1.000
_cell.length_c   1.000
_cell.angle_alpha   90.00
_cell.angle_beta   90.00
_cell.angle_gamma   90.00
#
_symmetry.space_group_name_H-M   'P 1'
#
loop_
_entity.id
_entity.type
_entity.pdbx_description
1 polymer ?
#
loop_
_entity_poly.entity_id
_entity_poly.type
_entity_poly.pdbx_seq_one_letter_code
_entity_poly.pdbx_strand_id
1 'polypeptide(L)'
;MANGGEEHSVSVDKANKFIENLSKELQELYSYRDMFFENHPIEMAKNKHKYVEEKKDKLVEKFESVDVDTEIPFSLRAQFQYLKGRCYNVSIKYDARATQSLSKAVKLNPHMVEAWNELGECYWKNINVKEARACFEGALKHERNRITLRCLSIILRQEAGAKKDGEATQMILKSVEYAKEAVSQDTADGQSWIILGNSYLCQYFTVSQDPAILKQCMSAYKQAYTDLIARGQPDLYYNKAIALKYEEKYSEALDTFNRACDLDPLWMPPDRERTKLRQFLASAVDLLRTRGKIKCKRLANMLQSVDKKMLGDYLPDQFVTLGARRDVYLELVRINALQEGSNENKVILGRVVGSIHSENAVPFAFAIIDDSMKCVLVTAYNWAAGRGTLIGDWVAIPEPHLKSHNVVTPEMKYVFQSIRVNNPMKLFVNGRRVERAQIAGTRVSSTYEMH
;
A
#
# COMPACT_ATOMS: atom_id res chain seq x y z
N MET A 1 11.93 66.11 10.46
CA MET A 1 12.20 64.66 10.26
C MET A 1 10.87 63.92 10.36
N ALA A 2 10.11 63.83 9.27
CA ALA A 2 8.83 63.09 9.23
C ALA A 2 8.39 62.73 7.80
N ASN A 3 9.34 62.48 6.86
CA ASN A 3 9.02 62.12 5.47
C ASN A 3 9.61 60.77 5.02
N GLY A 4 10.25 59.99 5.90
CA GLY A 4 10.87 58.70 5.54
C GLY A 4 9.95 57.48 5.66
N GLY A 5 8.74 57.64 6.22
CA GLY A 5 7.82 56.52 6.48
C GLY A 5 6.89 56.19 5.32
N GLU A 6 6.49 57.18 4.51
CA GLU A 6 5.47 57.01 3.46
C GLU A 6 6.04 56.50 2.13
N GLU A 7 7.29 56.83 1.76
CA GLU A 7 7.90 56.27 0.53
C GLU A 7 8.29 54.79 0.71
N HIS A 8 8.72 54.39 1.92
CA HIS A 8 9.03 53.00 2.21
C HIS A 8 7.78 52.11 2.27
N SER A 9 6.65 52.62 2.80
CA SER A 9 5.41 51.85 2.85
C SER A 9 4.84 51.60 1.44
N VAL A 10 4.85 52.59 0.55
CA VAL A 10 4.34 52.46 -0.83
C VAL A 10 5.15 51.46 -1.67
N SER A 11 6.47 51.34 -1.43
CA SER A 11 7.32 50.34 -2.09
C SER A 11 7.04 48.92 -1.56
N VAL A 12 6.87 48.76 -0.25
CA VAL A 12 6.55 47.47 0.38
C VAL A 12 5.14 46.99 0.00
N ASP A 13 4.16 47.88 -0.08
CA ASP A 13 2.78 47.54 -0.48
C ASP A 13 2.69 47.04 -1.92
N LYS A 14 3.48 47.62 -2.84
CA LYS A 14 3.60 47.13 -4.21
C LYS A 14 4.23 45.74 -4.26
N ALA A 15 5.30 45.52 -3.50
CA ALA A 15 5.94 44.21 -3.40
C ALA A 15 5.02 43.15 -2.78
N ASN A 16 4.24 43.52 -1.77
CA ASN A 16 3.20 42.66 -1.17
C ASN A 16 2.18 42.22 -2.20
N LYS A 17 1.57 43.16 -2.93
CA LYS A 17 0.59 42.84 -4.00
C LYS A 17 1.16 41.95 -5.08
N PHE A 18 2.43 42.18 -5.44
CA PHE A 18 3.13 41.33 -6.40
C PHE A 18 3.31 39.89 -5.87
N ILE A 19 3.74 39.73 -4.63
CA ILE A 19 3.90 38.42 -3.98
C ILE A 19 2.55 37.71 -3.80
N GLU A 20 1.49 38.44 -3.46
CA GLU A 20 0.12 37.91 -3.38
C GLU A 20 -0.34 37.37 -4.75
N ASN A 21 -0.08 38.11 -5.83
CA ASN A 21 -0.39 37.65 -7.18
C ASN A 21 0.39 36.38 -7.54
N LEU A 22 1.69 36.32 -7.25
CA LEU A 22 2.50 35.11 -7.45
C LEU A 22 1.98 33.93 -6.62
N SER A 23 1.57 34.17 -5.38
CA SER A 23 0.97 33.16 -4.51
C SER A 23 -0.34 32.62 -5.08
N LYS A 24 -1.18 33.49 -5.66
CA LYS A 24 -2.43 33.09 -6.31
C LYS A 24 -2.18 32.25 -7.56
N GLU A 25 -1.28 32.70 -8.44
CA GLU A 25 -0.90 31.94 -9.64
C GLU A 25 -0.31 30.56 -9.27
N LEU A 26 0.50 30.50 -8.21
CA LEU A 26 1.03 29.24 -7.69
C LEU A 26 -0.08 28.34 -7.16
N GLN A 27 -1.05 28.89 -6.42
CA GLN A 27 -2.21 28.12 -5.95
C GLN A 27 -3.04 27.57 -7.13
N GLU A 28 -3.22 28.34 -8.20
CA GLU A 28 -3.87 27.88 -9.42
C GLU A 28 -3.09 26.76 -10.11
N LEU A 29 -1.76 26.80 -10.10
CA LEU A 29 -0.90 25.73 -10.61
C LEU A 29 -1.05 24.43 -9.80
N TYR A 30 -1.02 24.49 -8.46
CA TYR A 30 -1.25 23.32 -7.60
C TYR A 30 -2.66 22.77 -7.78
N SER A 31 -3.68 23.64 -7.81
CA SER A 31 -5.07 23.24 -8.08
C SER A 31 -5.20 22.54 -9.44
N TYR A 32 -4.55 23.06 -10.48
CA TYR A 32 -4.52 22.43 -11.80
C TYR A 32 -3.91 21.03 -11.77
N ARG A 33 -2.83 20.82 -11.01
CA ARG A 33 -2.16 19.52 -10.83
C ARG A 33 -3.02 18.54 -10.04
N ASP A 34 -3.56 18.98 -8.92
CA ASP A 34 -4.25 18.15 -7.93
C ASP A 34 -5.64 17.75 -8.42
N MET A 35 -6.35 18.69 -9.06
CA MET A 35 -7.69 18.50 -9.63
C MET A 35 -7.64 18.15 -11.12
N PHE A 36 -6.50 17.64 -11.62
CA PHE A 36 -6.32 17.41 -13.06
C PHE A 36 -7.42 16.52 -13.64
N PHE A 37 -7.76 15.42 -12.98
CA PHE A 37 -8.75 14.44 -13.46
C PHE A 37 -10.21 14.82 -13.21
N GLU A 38 -10.47 15.88 -12.43
CA GLU A 38 -11.81 16.46 -12.34
C GLU A 38 -12.07 17.44 -13.48
N ASN A 39 -11.01 18.06 -14.00
CA ASN A 39 -11.10 19.08 -15.05
C ASN A 39 -10.68 18.59 -16.44
N HIS A 40 -10.12 17.39 -16.55
CA HIS A 40 -9.63 16.81 -17.80
C HIS A 40 -10.00 15.32 -17.87
N PRO A 41 -10.26 14.79 -19.08
CA PRO A 41 -10.61 13.41 -19.26
C PRO A 41 -9.39 12.48 -19.06
N ILE A 42 -9.66 11.22 -18.70
CA ILE A 42 -8.63 10.25 -18.27
C ILE A 42 -7.60 9.94 -19.36
N GLU A 43 -7.98 10.07 -20.63
CA GLU A 43 -7.11 9.87 -21.80
C GLU A 43 -5.92 10.84 -21.80
N MET A 44 -6.03 11.98 -21.11
CA MET A 44 -4.95 12.96 -20.97
C MET A 44 -3.93 12.60 -19.87
N ALA A 45 -4.14 11.51 -19.10
CA ALA A 45 -3.25 11.11 -18.00
C ALA A 45 -1.78 11.00 -18.41
N LYS A 46 -1.50 10.43 -19.59
CA LYS A 46 -0.13 10.29 -20.14
C LYS A 46 0.61 11.62 -20.28
N ASN A 47 -0.12 12.71 -20.47
CA ASN A 47 0.42 14.05 -20.69
C ASN A 47 0.25 14.97 -19.46
N LYS A 48 -0.36 14.49 -18.35
CA LYS A 48 -0.59 15.28 -17.14
C LYS A 48 0.69 15.98 -16.67
N HIS A 49 1.77 15.21 -16.50
CA HIS A 49 3.04 15.77 -16.04
C HIS A 49 3.58 16.82 -17.01
N LYS A 50 3.49 16.58 -18.32
CA LYS A 50 3.93 17.54 -19.34
C LYS A 50 3.17 18.87 -19.22
N TYR A 51 1.85 18.85 -19.09
CA TYR A 51 1.06 20.08 -18.97
C TYR A 51 1.31 20.83 -17.66
N VAL A 52 1.56 20.10 -16.57
CA VAL A 52 1.95 20.70 -15.29
C VAL A 52 3.32 21.38 -15.43
N GLU A 53 4.30 20.75 -16.08
CA GLU A 53 5.60 21.37 -16.37
C GLU A 53 5.45 22.64 -17.23
N GLU A 54 4.68 22.60 -18.31
CA GLU A 54 4.49 23.77 -19.19
C GLU A 54 3.89 24.98 -18.46
N LYS A 55 2.99 24.74 -17.49
CA LYS A 55 2.46 25.81 -16.63
C LYS A 55 3.47 26.25 -15.58
N LYS A 56 4.23 25.31 -15.01
CA LYS A 56 5.30 25.60 -14.06
C LYS A 56 6.35 26.52 -14.67
N ASP A 57 6.82 26.22 -15.90
CA ASP A 57 7.90 26.96 -16.55
C ASP A 57 7.56 28.45 -16.74
N LYS A 58 6.32 28.76 -17.11
CA LYS A 58 5.84 30.16 -17.21
C LYS A 58 5.91 30.92 -15.88
N LEU A 59 5.61 30.23 -14.77
CA LEU A 59 5.65 30.84 -13.45
C LEU A 59 7.10 30.93 -12.93
N VAL A 60 7.94 29.94 -13.27
CA VAL A 60 9.38 29.96 -13.01
C VAL A 60 10.05 31.16 -13.67
N GLU A 61 9.74 31.46 -14.93
CA GLU A 61 10.27 32.65 -15.63
C GLU A 61 9.98 33.94 -14.86
N LYS A 62 8.76 34.10 -14.32
CA LYS A 62 8.39 35.26 -13.49
C LYS A 62 9.17 35.30 -12.16
N PHE A 63 9.43 34.15 -11.54
CA PHE A 63 10.23 34.09 -10.32
C PHE A 63 11.73 34.31 -10.58
N GLU A 64 12.23 33.97 -11.76
CA GLU A 64 13.63 34.12 -12.15
C GLU A 64 13.95 35.53 -12.69
N SER A 65 12.96 36.26 -13.21
CA SER A 65 13.13 37.64 -13.65
C SER A 65 13.31 38.66 -12.52
N VAL A 66 13.12 38.25 -11.26
CA VAL A 66 13.18 39.12 -10.07
C VAL A 66 14.48 38.87 -9.31
N ASP A 67 15.28 39.92 -9.15
CA ASP A 67 16.42 39.89 -8.23
C ASP A 67 15.93 40.12 -6.79
N VAL A 68 15.99 39.06 -5.99
CA VAL A 68 15.47 39.05 -4.61
C VAL A 68 16.22 40.02 -3.70
N ASP A 69 17.52 40.26 -3.95
CA ASP A 69 18.33 41.07 -3.05
C ASP A 69 18.18 42.58 -3.31
N THR A 70 17.72 42.96 -4.50
CA THR A 70 17.49 44.36 -4.88
C THR A 70 16.01 44.75 -4.95
N GLU A 71 15.15 43.86 -5.44
CA GLU A 71 13.74 44.19 -5.76
C GLU A 71 12.76 43.81 -4.64
N ILE A 72 13.11 42.83 -3.78
CA ILE A 72 12.24 42.35 -2.71
C ILE A 72 12.68 42.91 -1.35
N PRO A 73 11.78 43.63 -0.63
CA PRO A 73 12.03 44.09 0.73
C PRO A 73 12.41 42.93 1.66
N PHE A 74 13.35 43.16 2.58
CA PHE A 74 13.89 42.11 3.46
C PHE A 74 12.80 41.32 4.21
N SER A 75 11.76 42.00 4.70
CA SER A 75 10.63 41.39 5.41
C SER A 75 9.86 40.35 4.58
N LEU A 76 9.87 40.47 3.25
CA LEU A 76 9.13 39.60 2.33
C LEU A 76 10.01 38.55 1.63
N ARG A 77 11.34 38.64 1.78
CA ARG A 77 12.28 37.71 1.12
C ARG A 77 12.03 36.26 1.53
N ALA A 78 11.69 36.01 2.80
CA ALA A 78 11.38 34.66 3.26
C ALA A 78 10.19 34.07 2.49
N GLN A 79 9.08 34.81 2.41
CA GLN A 79 7.87 34.39 1.70
C GLN A 79 8.13 34.24 0.21
N PHE A 80 8.84 35.18 -0.43
CA PHE A 80 9.19 35.07 -1.85
C PHE A 80 10.03 33.83 -2.14
N GLN A 81 11.08 33.57 -1.34
CA GLN A 81 11.94 32.39 -1.50
C GLN A 81 11.16 31.09 -1.25
N TYR A 82 10.22 31.09 -0.32
CA TYR A 82 9.30 29.98 -0.10
C TYR A 82 8.43 29.70 -1.33
N LEU A 83 7.73 30.71 -1.86
CA LEU A 83 6.88 30.56 -3.04
C LEU A 83 7.68 30.12 -4.27
N LYS A 84 8.86 30.70 -4.48
CA LYS A 84 9.78 30.33 -5.57
C LYS A 84 10.23 28.88 -5.44
N GLY A 85 10.65 28.47 -4.24
CA GLY A 85 11.05 27.10 -3.95
C GLY A 85 9.91 26.09 -4.14
N ARG A 86 8.72 26.45 -3.69
CA ARG A 86 7.49 25.67 -3.87
C ARG A 86 7.10 25.54 -5.35
N CYS A 87 7.26 26.60 -6.15
CA CYS A 87 7.07 26.54 -7.60
C CYS A 87 8.00 25.51 -8.27
N TYR A 88 9.29 25.49 -7.91
CA TYR A 88 10.21 24.45 -8.40
C TYR A 88 9.82 23.03 -7.93
N ASN A 89 9.21 22.91 -6.74
CA ASN A 89 8.83 21.63 -6.15
C ASN A 89 7.49 21.05 -6.68
N VAL A 90 6.77 21.73 -7.59
CA VAL A 90 5.48 21.24 -8.13
C VAL A 90 5.61 19.87 -8.82
N SER A 91 6.76 19.63 -9.45
CA SER A 91 7.09 18.42 -10.20
C SER A 91 7.36 17.22 -9.29
N ILE A 92 7.15 16.01 -9.81
CA ILE A 92 7.51 14.75 -9.10
C ILE A 92 9.04 14.61 -9.02
N LYS A 93 9.75 15.06 -10.05
CA LYS A 93 11.21 14.98 -10.11
C LYS A 93 11.85 16.01 -9.19
N TYR A 94 12.94 15.61 -8.55
CA TYR A 94 13.75 16.50 -7.72
C TYR A 94 14.34 17.65 -8.54
N ASP A 95 14.20 18.88 -8.02
CA ASP A 95 14.85 20.09 -8.52
C ASP A 95 15.70 20.73 -7.40
N ALA A 96 17.02 20.82 -7.62
CA ALA A 96 17.95 21.39 -6.65
C ALA A 96 17.68 22.88 -6.35
N ARG A 97 17.10 23.63 -7.31
CA ARG A 97 16.72 25.04 -7.13
C ARG A 97 15.64 25.20 -6.06
N ALA A 98 14.74 24.21 -5.92
CA ALA A 98 13.74 24.18 -4.86
C ALA A 98 14.41 24.13 -3.49
N THR A 99 15.35 23.20 -3.30
CA THR A 99 16.08 23.04 -2.04
C THR A 99 16.86 24.30 -1.67
N GLN A 100 17.50 24.94 -2.65
CA GLN A 100 18.26 26.18 -2.41
C GLN A 100 17.35 27.33 -1.94
N SER A 101 16.22 27.54 -2.63
CA SER A 101 15.28 28.62 -2.31
C SER A 101 14.60 28.37 -0.96
N LEU A 102 14.13 27.15 -0.70
CA LEU A 102 13.48 26.78 0.56
C LEU A 102 14.45 26.82 1.75
N SER A 103 15.71 26.41 1.55
CA SER A 103 16.75 26.54 2.59
C SER A 103 17.02 28.00 2.96
N LYS A 104 16.95 28.94 2.01
CA LYS A 104 17.02 30.38 2.29
C LYS A 104 15.76 30.84 3.05
N ALA A 105 14.58 30.37 2.63
CA ALA A 105 13.31 30.72 3.25
C ALA A 105 13.27 30.39 4.74
N VAL A 106 13.65 29.16 5.13
CA VAL A 106 13.69 28.73 6.55
C VAL A 106 14.81 29.40 7.36
N LYS A 107 15.90 29.84 6.72
CA LYS A 107 16.95 30.62 7.40
C LYS A 107 16.51 32.06 7.69
N LEU A 108 15.79 32.67 6.75
CA LEU A 108 15.26 34.03 6.90
C LEU A 108 14.08 34.07 7.88
N ASN A 109 13.23 33.04 7.87
CA ASN A 109 12.14 32.88 8.83
C ASN A 109 12.05 31.42 9.31
N PRO A 110 12.71 31.08 10.44
CA PRO A 110 12.66 29.74 11.02
C PRO A 110 11.26 29.28 11.46
N HIS A 111 10.33 30.21 11.69
CA HIS A 111 8.96 29.91 12.14
C HIS A 111 8.00 29.59 10.98
N MET A 112 8.44 29.68 9.73
CA MET A 112 7.61 29.37 8.55
C MET A 112 7.52 27.86 8.32
N VAL A 113 6.50 27.26 8.94
CA VAL A 113 6.25 25.81 8.98
C VAL A 113 6.05 25.21 7.58
N GLU A 114 5.36 25.93 6.69
CA GLU A 114 5.10 25.49 5.33
C GLU A 114 6.40 25.37 4.52
N ALA A 115 7.37 26.24 4.75
CA ALA A 115 8.67 26.16 4.09
C ALA A 115 9.51 24.99 4.61
N TRP A 116 9.39 24.63 5.89
CA TRP A 116 9.99 23.41 6.42
C TRP A 116 9.36 22.16 5.79
N ASN A 117 8.04 22.15 5.61
CA ASN A 117 7.34 21.03 4.97
C ASN A 117 7.78 20.86 3.51
N GLU A 118 7.73 21.93 2.72
CA GLU A 118 8.17 21.90 1.31
C GLU A 118 9.66 21.53 1.18
N LEU A 119 10.52 22.00 2.10
CA LEU A 119 11.94 21.60 2.13
C LEU A 119 12.10 20.11 2.44
N GLY A 120 11.30 19.59 3.37
CA GLY A 120 11.27 18.17 3.70
C GLY A 120 10.84 17.31 2.51
N GLU A 121 9.83 17.74 1.77
CA GLU A 121 9.38 17.07 0.53
C GLU A 121 10.46 17.11 -0.56
N CYS A 122 11.21 18.21 -0.69
CA CYS A 122 12.35 18.28 -1.62
C CYS A 122 13.42 17.23 -1.27
N TYR A 123 13.78 17.11 0.01
CA TYR A 123 14.74 16.09 0.45
C TYR A 123 14.20 14.68 0.26
N TRP A 124 12.89 14.47 0.44
CA TRP A 124 12.23 13.19 0.15
C TRP A 124 12.36 12.81 -1.33
N LYS A 125 12.08 13.74 -2.24
CA LYS A 125 12.27 13.55 -3.70
C LYS A 125 13.73 13.29 -4.07
N ASN A 126 14.68 13.82 -3.30
CA ASN A 126 16.11 13.53 -3.43
C ASN A 126 16.55 12.23 -2.73
N ILE A 127 15.62 11.41 -2.24
CA ILE A 127 15.87 10.15 -1.49
C ILE A 127 16.66 10.39 -0.19
N ASN A 128 16.79 11.65 0.23
CA ASN A 128 17.48 12.03 1.45
C ASN A 128 16.51 12.01 2.65
N VAL A 129 16.13 10.80 3.05
CA VAL A 129 15.09 10.57 4.09
C VAL A 129 15.47 11.15 5.44
N LYS A 130 16.76 11.16 5.80
CA LYS A 130 17.26 11.70 7.07
C LYS A 130 17.02 13.21 7.16
N GLU A 131 17.40 13.94 6.11
CA GLU A 131 17.25 15.39 6.05
C GLU A 131 15.78 15.78 5.90
N ALA A 132 14.99 15.00 5.14
CA ALA A 132 13.54 15.17 5.07
C ALA A 132 12.91 15.08 6.46
N ARG A 133 13.27 14.04 7.22
CA ARG A 133 12.80 13.85 8.59
C ARG A 133 13.20 15.01 9.50
N ALA A 134 14.45 15.48 9.42
CA ALA A 134 14.93 16.61 10.21
C ALA A 134 14.12 17.90 9.92
N CYS A 135 13.74 18.14 8.66
CA CYS A 135 12.89 19.25 8.28
C CYS A 135 11.49 19.14 8.88
N PHE A 136 10.84 17.98 8.79
CA PHE A 136 9.51 17.77 9.37
C PHE A 136 9.52 17.81 10.90
N GLU A 137 10.54 17.25 11.56
CA GLU A 137 10.72 17.37 13.01
C GLU A 137 11.00 18.84 13.42
N GLY A 138 11.67 19.62 12.56
CA GLY A 138 11.85 21.06 12.71
C GLY A 138 10.51 21.82 12.65
N ALA A 139 9.69 21.54 11.63
CA ALA A 139 8.34 22.09 11.50
C ALA A 139 7.49 21.81 12.75
N LEU A 140 7.53 20.58 13.24
CA LEU A 140 6.75 20.10 14.39
C LEU A 140 7.10 20.84 15.71
N LYS A 141 8.32 21.38 15.84
CA LYS A 141 8.72 22.19 17.01
C LYS A 141 8.02 23.54 17.06
N HIS A 142 7.62 24.07 15.89
CA HIS A 142 6.95 25.36 15.78
C HIS A 142 5.44 25.20 15.76
N GLU A 143 4.93 24.31 14.91
CA GLU A 143 3.50 24.06 14.79
C GLU A 143 3.21 22.60 14.44
N ARG A 144 2.22 22.06 15.11
CA ARG A 144 1.73 20.70 14.87
C ARG A 144 0.65 20.72 13.79
N ASN A 145 1.06 20.71 12.53
CA ASN A 145 0.16 20.78 11.38
C ASN A 145 0.03 19.41 10.66
N ARG A 146 -1.07 19.29 9.92
CA ARG A 146 -1.48 18.11 9.17
C ARG A 146 -0.43 17.60 8.19
N ILE A 147 0.20 18.50 7.41
CA ILE A 147 1.16 18.11 6.37
C ILE A 147 2.40 17.47 7.01
N THR A 148 2.95 18.08 8.05
CA THR A 148 4.08 17.52 8.82
C THR A 148 3.74 16.15 9.39
N LEU A 149 2.56 15.99 10.00
CA LEU A 149 2.12 14.73 10.59
C LEU A 149 1.99 13.61 9.54
N ARG A 150 1.42 13.92 8.37
CA ARG A 150 1.35 12.98 7.23
C ARG A 150 2.75 12.55 6.78
N CYS A 151 3.66 13.51 6.62
CA CYS A 151 5.02 13.23 6.15
C CYS A 151 5.84 12.39 7.12
N LEU A 152 5.77 12.70 8.42
CA LEU A 152 6.41 11.89 9.47
C LEU A 152 5.82 10.48 9.52
N SER A 153 4.50 10.34 9.35
CA SER A 153 3.85 9.03 9.23
C SER A 153 4.43 8.22 8.07
N ILE A 154 4.57 8.82 6.87
CA ILE A 154 5.17 8.16 5.70
C ILE A 154 6.62 7.71 5.99
N ILE A 155 7.46 8.61 6.51
CA ILE A 155 8.87 8.32 6.81
C ILE A 155 9.01 7.15 7.79
N LEU A 156 8.20 7.13 8.86
CA LEU A 156 8.26 6.07 9.86
C LEU A 156 7.95 4.69 9.26
N ARG A 157 7.01 4.60 8.31
CA ARG A 157 6.72 3.32 7.62
C ARG A 157 7.86 2.89 6.71
N GLN A 158 8.47 3.84 6.00
CA GLN A 158 9.60 3.58 5.13
C GLN A 158 10.82 3.07 5.92
N GLU A 159 11.15 3.74 7.02
CA GLU A 159 12.28 3.37 7.86
C GLU A 159 12.05 2.03 8.59
N ALA A 160 10.80 1.73 8.99
CA ALA A 160 10.46 0.48 9.66
C ALA A 160 10.80 -0.77 8.82
N GLY A 161 10.74 -0.69 7.49
CA GLY A 161 11.08 -1.80 6.60
C GLY A 161 12.52 -2.31 6.73
N ALA A 162 13.45 -1.45 7.20
CA ALA A 162 14.86 -1.77 7.39
C ALA A 162 15.23 -2.16 8.83
N LYS A 163 14.28 -2.16 9.76
CA LYS A 163 14.52 -2.38 11.20
C LYS A 163 14.21 -3.81 11.64
N LYS A 164 14.70 -4.16 12.83
CA LYS A 164 14.33 -5.39 13.54
C LYS A 164 12.88 -5.29 14.00
N ASP A 165 12.20 -6.43 14.14
CA ASP A 165 10.74 -6.49 14.32
C ASP A 165 10.21 -5.65 15.51
N GLY A 166 10.94 -5.58 16.63
CA GLY A 166 10.55 -4.78 17.79
C GLY A 166 10.58 -3.26 17.55
N GLU A 167 11.65 -2.75 16.94
CA GLU A 167 11.77 -1.33 16.56
C GLU A 167 10.76 -0.99 15.46
N ALA A 168 10.63 -1.86 14.45
CA ALA A 168 9.67 -1.69 13.36
C ALA A 168 8.23 -1.57 13.90
N THR A 169 7.86 -2.39 14.88
CA THR A 169 6.53 -2.33 15.53
C THR A 169 6.26 -0.97 16.15
N GLN A 170 7.19 -0.43 16.93
CA GLN A 170 7.02 0.88 17.57
C GLN A 170 6.90 2.01 16.54
N MET A 171 7.72 1.98 15.48
CA MET A 171 7.67 2.97 14.41
C MET A 171 6.34 2.95 13.66
N ILE A 172 5.78 1.78 13.40
CA ILE A 172 4.51 1.62 12.71
C ILE A 172 3.33 2.08 13.59
N LEU A 173 3.35 1.76 14.89
CA LEU A 173 2.32 2.28 15.82
C LEU A 173 2.36 3.81 15.89
N LYS A 174 3.55 4.41 15.96
CA LYS A 174 3.73 5.86 15.92
C LYS A 174 3.30 6.47 14.58
N SER A 175 3.52 5.77 13.46
CA SER A 175 3.01 6.18 12.14
C SER A 175 1.48 6.27 12.14
N VAL A 176 0.81 5.30 12.75
CA VAL A 176 -0.67 5.29 12.87
C VAL A 176 -1.15 6.43 13.75
N GLU A 177 -0.46 6.73 14.85
CA GLU A 177 -0.77 7.87 15.71
C GLU A 177 -0.71 9.20 14.95
N TYR A 178 0.39 9.48 14.24
CA TYR A 178 0.50 10.69 13.43
C TYR A 178 -0.55 10.77 12.32
N ALA A 179 -0.86 9.65 11.66
CA ALA A 179 -1.89 9.63 10.62
C ALA A 179 -3.29 9.90 11.18
N LYS A 180 -3.64 9.32 12.34
CA LYS A 180 -4.91 9.60 13.03
C LYS A 180 -5.01 11.06 13.43
N GLU A 181 -3.92 11.62 13.93
CA GLU A 181 -3.89 13.02 14.32
C GLU A 181 -4.07 13.95 13.11
N ALA A 182 -3.39 13.67 11.99
CA ALA A 182 -3.56 14.42 10.75
C ALA A 182 -5.03 14.44 10.29
N VAL A 183 -5.71 13.28 10.34
CA VAL A 183 -7.14 13.17 10.05
C VAL A 183 -7.99 13.96 11.06
N SER A 184 -7.62 13.99 12.34
CA SER A 184 -8.39 14.72 13.36
C SER A 184 -8.36 16.24 13.18
N GLN A 185 -7.31 16.77 12.53
CA GLN A 185 -7.21 18.19 12.21
C GLN A 185 -8.12 18.59 11.04
N ASP A 186 -8.38 17.68 10.11
CA ASP A 186 -9.33 17.87 9.01
C ASP A 186 -9.85 16.52 8.51
N THR A 187 -11.11 16.23 8.85
CA THR A 187 -11.76 14.97 8.50
C THR A 187 -12.20 14.91 7.04
N ALA A 188 -12.17 16.03 6.31
CA ALA A 188 -12.46 16.11 4.88
C ALA A 188 -11.20 15.93 4.01
N ASP A 189 -9.99 16.02 4.57
CA ASP A 189 -8.73 15.82 3.83
C ASP A 189 -8.53 14.35 3.45
N GLY A 190 -8.79 14.02 2.18
CA GLY A 190 -8.66 12.66 1.68
C GLY A 190 -7.23 12.16 1.69
N GLN A 191 -6.23 13.04 1.55
CA GLN A 191 -4.83 12.63 1.63
C GLN A 191 -4.48 12.13 3.03
N SER A 192 -4.96 12.78 4.10
CA SER A 192 -4.81 12.28 5.47
C SER A 192 -5.43 10.89 5.63
N TRP A 193 -6.59 10.65 5.03
CA TRP A 193 -7.23 9.32 5.02
C TRP A 193 -6.43 8.27 4.22
N ILE A 194 -5.81 8.63 3.09
CA ILE A 194 -4.88 7.76 2.36
C ILE A 194 -3.72 7.34 3.29
N ILE A 195 -3.09 8.29 3.96
CA ILE A 195 -1.96 8.04 4.86
C ILE A 195 -2.37 7.17 6.05
N LEU A 196 -3.57 7.36 6.59
CA LEU A 196 -4.11 6.51 7.64
C LEU A 196 -4.37 5.08 7.14
N GLY A 197 -4.97 4.92 5.95
CA GLY A 197 -5.13 3.62 5.32
C GLY A 197 -3.80 2.89 5.11
N ASN A 198 -2.80 3.58 4.58
CA ASN A 198 -1.45 3.07 4.38
C ASN A 198 -0.77 2.67 5.71
N SER A 199 -1.03 3.44 6.78
CA SER A 199 -0.53 3.12 8.12
C SER A 199 -1.17 1.87 8.71
N TYR A 200 -2.49 1.72 8.58
CA TYR A 200 -3.17 0.49 8.98
C TYR A 200 -2.73 -0.71 8.14
N LEU A 201 -2.50 -0.53 6.84
CA LEU A 201 -1.97 -1.58 5.98
C LEU A 201 -0.61 -2.09 6.49
N CYS A 202 0.33 -1.17 6.78
CA CYS A 202 1.63 -1.56 7.31
C CYS A 202 1.53 -2.12 8.74
N GLN A 203 0.61 -1.62 9.57
CA GLN A 203 0.33 -2.18 10.90
C GLN A 203 -0.15 -3.63 10.81
N TYR A 204 -1.06 -3.92 9.88
CA TYR A 204 -1.58 -5.26 9.65
C TYR A 204 -0.45 -6.26 9.30
N PHE A 205 0.48 -5.85 8.45
CA PHE A 205 1.57 -6.72 8.00
C PHE A 205 2.75 -6.81 8.96
N THR A 206 3.03 -5.75 9.72
CA THR A 206 4.23 -5.67 10.57
C THR A 206 3.95 -6.05 12.02
N VAL A 207 2.79 -5.65 12.56
CA VAL A 207 2.49 -5.76 13.99
C VAL A 207 1.63 -7.00 14.25
N SER A 208 0.43 -7.03 13.67
CA SER A 208 -0.49 -8.14 13.83
C SER A 208 -1.47 -8.20 12.67
N GLN A 209 -1.68 -9.40 12.13
CA GLN A 209 -2.65 -9.65 11.05
C GLN A 209 -4.09 -9.74 11.58
N ASP A 210 -4.48 -8.78 12.43
CA ASP A 210 -5.82 -8.65 12.98
C ASP A 210 -6.80 -8.18 11.87
N PRO A 211 -7.84 -8.96 11.52
CA PRO A 211 -8.84 -8.56 10.54
C PRO A 211 -9.51 -7.20 10.83
N ALA A 212 -9.60 -6.78 12.10
CA ALA A 212 -10.15 -5.48 12.47
C ALA A 212 -9.31 -4.32 11.91
N ILE A 213 -7.98 -4.45 11.92
CA ILE A 213 -7.05 -3.44 11.38
C ILE A 213 -7.21 -3.34 9.86
N LEU A 214 -7.34 -4.47 9.17
CA LEU A 214 -7.55 -4.46 7.73
C LEU A 214 -8.91 -3.84 7.35
N LYS A 215 -9.95 -4.07 8.17
CA LYS A 215 -11.23 -3.37 8.02
C LYS A 215 -11.10 -1.86 8.21
N GLN A 216 -10.31 -1.41 9.19
CA GLN A 216 -10.00 0.01 9.40
C GLN A 216 -9.24 0.61 8.20
N CYS A 217 -8.25 -0.12 7.66
CA CYS A 217 -7.54 0.23 6.43
C CYS A 217 -8.51 0.48 5.26
N MET A 218 -9.39 -0.48 4.98
CA MET A 218 -10.38 -0.37 3.90
C MET A 218 -11.39 0.75 4.16
N SER A 219 -11.77 1.01 5.42
CA SER A 219 -12.63 2.13 5.80
C SER A 219 -11.94 3.49 5.56
N ALA A 220 -10.64 3.61 5.86
CA ALA A 220 -9.88 4.81 5.61
C ALA A 220 -9.78 5.11 4.11
N TYR A 221 -9.49 4.10 3.27
CA TYR A 221 -9.53 4.27 1.80
C TYR A 221 -10.92 4.63 1.29
N LYS A 222 -11.99 4.07 1.87
CA LYS A 222 -13.36 4.45 1.52
C LYS A 222 -13.62 5.94 1.81
N GLN A 223 -13.15 6.43 2.95
CA GLN A 223 -13.30 7.83 3.31
C GLN A 223 -12.42 8.74 2.45
N ALA A 224 -11.21 8.32 2.05
CA ALA A 224 -10.38 9.07 1.11
C ALA A 224 -11.12 9.37 -0.21
N TYR A 225 -11.98 8.45 -0.69
CA TYR A 225 -12.78 8.68 -1.89
C TYR A 225 -13.84 9.78 -1.76
N THR A 226 -14.10 10.36 -0.59
CA THR A 226 -15.03 11.50 -0.52
C THR A 226 -14.39 12.79 -1.03
N ASP A 227 -13.06 12.86 -1.00
CA ASP A 227 -12.27 13.99 -1.47
C ASP A 227 -11.91 13.83 -2.96
N LEU A 228 -12.13 14.89 -3.73
CA LEU A 228 -11.87 14.95 -5.16
C LEU A 228 -10.37 14.87 -5.48
N ILE A 229 -9.52 15.48 -4.65
CA ILE A 229 -8.07 15.43 -4.86
C ILE A 229 -7.59 13.99 -4.68
N ALA A 230 -8.00 13.34 -3.60
CA ALA A 230 -7.63 11.96 -3.31
C ALA A 230 -8.09 10.95 -4.38
N ARG A 231 -9.24 11.17 -5.04
CA ARG A 231 -9.70 10.35 -6.18
C ARG A 231 -8.78 10.43 -7.40
N GLY A 232 -8.03 11.53 -7.54
CA GLY A 232 -7.06 11.73 -8.59
C GLY A 232 -5.69 11.07 -8.32
N GLN A 233 -5.50 10.46 -7.14
CA GLN A 233 -4.21 9.93 -6.70
C GLN A 233 -4.07 8.43 -7.04
N PRO A 234 -3.12 8.03 -7.90
CA PRO A 234 -2.98 6.63 -8.34
C PRO A 234 -2.54 5.68 -7.21
N ASP A 235 -1.77 6.17 -6.25
CA ASP A 235 -1.21 5.39 -5.15
C ASP A 235 -2.28 4.90 -4.14
N LEU A 236 -3.36 5.65 -3.94
CA LEU A 236 -4.55 5.21 -3.20
C LEU A 236 -5.09 3.89 -3.78
N TYR A 237 -5.29 3.85 -5.09
CA TYR A 237 -5.82 2.68 -5.78
C TYR A 237 -4.83 1.52 -5.73
N TYR A 238 -3.55 1.78 -5.97
CA TYR A 238 -2.52 0.74 -5.86
C TYR A 238 -2.48 0.09 -4.48
N ASN A 239 -2.39 0.87 -3.40
CA ASN A 239 -2.31 0.32 -2.04
C ASN A 239 -3.59 -0.42 -1.64
N LYS A 240 -4.77 0.11 -2.02
CA LYS A 240 -6.05 -0.58 -1.83
C LYS A 240 -6.09 -1.90 -2.60
N ALA A 241 -5.60 -1.93 -3.84
CA ALA A 241 -5.54 -3.15 -4.65
C ALA A 241 -4.63 -4.22 -4.03
N ILE A 242 -3.52 -3.82 -3.41
CA ILE A 242 -2.65 -4.73 -2.64
C ILE A 242 -3.41 -5.35 -1.46
N ALA A 243 -4.17 -4.55 -0.70
CA ALA A 243 -5.01 -5.04 0.39
C ALA A 243 -6.09 -6.02 -0.12
N LEU A 244 -6.80 -5.67 -1.19
CA LEU A 244 -7.83 -6.52 -1.81
C LEU A 244 -7.25 -7.83 -2.35
N LYS A 245 -6.07 -7.78 -2.99
CA LYS A 245 -5.34 -8.96 -3.47
C LYS A 245 -5.04 -9.88 -2.30
N TYR A 246 -4.54 -9.33 -1.19
CA TYR A 246 -4.26 -10.10 0.01
C TYR A 246 -5.53 -10.70 0.64
N GLU A 247 -6.69 -10.03 0.59
CA GLU A 247 -8.00 -10.58 1.01
C GLU A 247 -8.60 -11.58 0.00
N GLU A 248 -7.88 -11.87 -1.10
CA GLU A 248 -8.33 -12.72 -2.22
C GLU A 248 -9.63 -12.20 -2.86
N LYS A 249 -9.84 -10.88 -2.85
CA LYS A 249 -10.90 -10.20 -3.60
C LYS A 249 -10.37 -9.84 -4.98
N TYR A 250 -10.06 -10.87 -5.77
CA TYR A 250 -9.25 -10.72 -6.98
C TYR A 250 -9.89 -9.87 -8.08
N SER A 251 -11.23 -9.90 -8.22
CA SER A 251 -11.93 -9.05 -9.20
C SER A 251 -11.76 -7.57 -8.83
N GLU A 252 -12.12 -7.20 -7.61
CA GLU A 252 -11.97 -5.83 -7.11
C GLU A 252 -10.51 -5.37 -7.14
N ALA A 253 -9.56 -6.27 -6.84
CA ALA A 253 -8.13 -5.96 -6.92
C ALA A 253 -7.69 -5.62 -8.34
N LEU A 254 -8.10 -6.40 -9.35
CA LEU A 254 -7.78 -6.13 -10.75
C LEU A 254 -8.38 -4.80 -11.23
N ASP A 255 -9.64 -4.54 -10.91
CA ASP A 255 -10.32 -3.29 -11.26
C ASP A 255 -9.64 -2.08 -10.61
N THR A 256 -9.24 -2.23 -9.34
CA THR A 256 -8.55 -1.18 -8.60
C THR A 256 -7.13 -0.95 -9.16
N PHE A 257 -6.40 -2.00 -9.57
CA PHE A 257 -5.12 -1.83 -10.27
C PHE A 257 -5.29 -1.17 -11.64
N ASN A 258 -6.33 -1.51 -12.41
CA ASN A 258 -6.64 -0.84 -13.68
C ASN A 258 -6.82 0.66 -13.44
N ARG A 259 -7.59 1.05 -12.42
CA ARG A 259 -7.79 2.47 -12.10
C ARG A 259 -6.49 3.18 -11.73
N ALA A 260 -5.57 2.54 -11.02
CA ALA A 260 -4.24 3.10 -10.76
C ALA A 260 -3.46 3.32 -12.06
N CYS A 261 -3.49 2.35 -12.99
CA CYS A 261 -2.87 2.47 -14.31
C CYS A 261 -3.50 3.58 -15.17
N ASP A 262 -4.82 3.78 -15.08
CA ASP A 262 -5.51 4.82 -15.83
C ASP A 262 -5.11 6.23 -15.35
N LEU A 263 -4.94 6.39 -14.04
CA LEU A 263 -4.55 7.66 -13.41
C LEU A 263 -3.07 8.00 -13.63
N ASP A 264 -2.19 7.00 -13.69
CA ASP A 264 -0.79 7.18 -14.09
C ASP A 264 -0.31 6.01 -14.97
N PRO A 265 -0.45 6.14 -16.30
CA PRO A 265 -0.04 5.10 -17.23
C PRO A 265 1.48 4.90 -17.35
N LEU A 266 2.29 5.84 -16.84
CA LEU A 266 3.75 5.75 -16.87
C LEU A 266 4.29 5.09 -15.59
N TRP A 267 3.48 5.02 -14.54
CA TRP A 267 3.79 4.32 -13.30
C TRP A 267 3.65 2.80 -13.47
N MET A 268 4.79 2.12 -13.57
CA MET A 268 4.87 0.68 -13.84
C MET A 268 4.36 -0.28 -12.74
N PRO A 269 4.50 0.00 -11.42
CA PRO A 269 4.18 -0.97 -10.37
C PRO A 269 2.74 -1.52 -10.38
N PRO A 270 1.67 -0.72 -10.56
CA PRO A 270 0.31 -1.26 -10.67
C PRO A 270 0.14 -2.24 -11.83
N ASP A 271 0.69 -1.92 -13.00
CA ASP A 271 0.59 -2.78 -14.17
C ASP A 271 1.33 -4.12 -13.98
N ARG A 272 2.51 -4.06 -13.36
CA ARG A 272 3.27 -5.28 -13.00
C ARG A 272 2.48 -6.16 -12.03
N GLU A 273 1.91 -5.59 -10.97
CA GLU A 273 1.13 -6.34 -9.97
C GLU A 273 -0.16 -6.91 -10.58
N ARG A 274 -0.83 -6.15 -11.42
CA ARG A 274 -2.00 -6.59 -12.20
C ARG A 274 -1.67 -7.78 -13.11
N THR A 275 -0.57 -7.69 -13.85
CA THR A 275 -0.10 -8.75 -14.74
C THR A 275 0.23 -10.02 -13.96
N LYS A 276 0.95 -9.88 -12.84
CA LYS A 276 1.25 -11.00 -11.93
C LYS A 276 -0.02 -11.65 -11.39
N LEU A 277 -1.03 -10.86 -11.00
CA LEU A 277 -2.29 -11.38 -10.52
C LEU A 277 -3.04 -12.16 -11.62
N ARG A 278 -3.10 -11.64 -12.86
CA ARG A 278 -3.69 -12.37 -13.99
C ARG A 278 -2.98 -13.70 -14.26
N GLN A 279 -1.65 -13.71 -14.26
CA GLN A 279 -0.86 -14.92 -14.42
C GLN A 279 -1.11 -15.94 -13.30
N PHE A 280 -1.22 -15.49 -12.06
CA PHE A 280 -1.58 -16.32 -10.92
C PHE A 280 -2.95 -16.97 -11.10
N LEU A 281 -3.98 -16.19 -11.48
CA LEU A 281 -5.34 -16.69 -11.70
C LEU A 281 -5.40 -17.71 -12.85
N ALA A 282 -4.71 -17.42 -13.96
CA ALA A 282 -4.61 -18.36 -15.08
C ALA A 282 -3.92 -19.68 -14.66
N SER A 283 -2.83 -19.58 -13.89
CA SER A 283 -2.09 -20.73 -13.38
C SER A 283 -2.93 -21.54 -12.39
N ALA A 284 -3.73 -20.90 -11.55
CA ALA A 284 -4.65 -21.56 -10.63
C ALA A 284 -5.70 -22.39 -11.38
N VAL A 285 -6.35 -21.79 -12.37
CA VAL A 285 -7.34 -22.50 -13.21
C VAL A 285 -6.68 -23.67 -13.94
N ASP A 286 -5.51 -23.47 -14.56
CA ASP A 286 -4.81 -24.55 -15.28
C ASP A 286 -4.37 -25.68 -14.34
N LEU A 287 -3.80 -25.34 -13.18
CA LEU A 287 -3.34 -26.32 -12.19
C LEU A 287 -4.49 -27.22 -11.71
N LEU A 288 -5.64 -26.64 -11.40
CA LEU A 288 -6.81 -27.40 -10.94
C LEU A 288 -7.44 -28.22 -12.06
N ARG A 289 -7.58 -27.63 -13.26
CA ARG A 289 -8.14 -28.31 -14.44
C ARG A 289 -7.30 -29.52 -14.86
N THR A 290 -5.98 -29.37 -14.85
CA THR A 290 -5.04 -30.43 -15.25
C THR A 290 -4.64 -31.35 -14.10
N ARG A 291 -4.99 -31.01 -12.86
CA ARG A 291 -4.56 -31.71 -11.63
C ARG A 291 -3.04 -31.89 -11.60
N GLY A 292 -2.31 -30.80 -11.90
CA GLY A 292 -0.86 -30.82 -12.02
C GLY A 292 -0.32 -31.68 -13.17
N LYS A 293 -1.13 -31.91 -14.20
CA LYS A 293 -0.84 -32.78 -15.36
C LYS A 293 -0.53 -34.24 -14.96
N ILE A 294 -1.05 -34.69 -13.81
CA ILE A 294 -0.91 -36.06 -13.32
C ILE A 294 -1.99 -36.94 -13.95
N LYS A 295 -1.61 -38.06 -14.56
CA LYS A 295 -2.54 -39.02 -15.16
C LYS A 295 -3.50 -39.62 -14.11
N CYS A 296 -4.76 -39.84 -14.47
CA CYS A 296 -5.80 -40.37 -13.57
C CYS A 296 -5.40 -41.67 -12.85
N LYS A 297 -4.75 -42.62 -13.55
CA LYS A 297 -4.27 -43.88 -12.92
C LYS A 297 -3.24 -43.61 -11.82
N ARG A 298 -2.34 -42.65 -12.03
CA ARG A 298 -1.34 -42.25 -11.03
C ARG A 298 -1.99 -41.53 -9.85
N LEU A 299 -2.98 -40.66 -10.10
CA LEU A 299 -3.77 -40.03 -9.04
C LEU A 299 -4.49 -41.07 -8.16
N ALA A 300 -5.17 -42.04 -8.77
CA ALA A 300 -5.83 -43.12 -8.06
C ALA A 300 -4.83 -43.90 -7.17
N ASN A 301 -3.64 -44.22 -7.70
CA ASN A 301 -2.59 -44.88 -6.91
C ASN A 301 -2.05 -44.00 -5.77
N MET A 302 -1.93 -42.68 -5.95
CA MET A 302 -1.48 -41.75 -4.90
C MET A 302 -2.47 -41.64 -3.73
N LEU A 303 -3.75 -41.89 -4.01
CA LEU A 303 -4.87 -41.80 -3.08
C LEU A 303 -5.26 -43.17 -2.49
N GLN A 304 -4.73 -44.27 -3.02
CA GLN A 304 -4.86 -45.59 -2.41
C GLN A 304 -4.20 -45.57 -1.03
N SER A 305 -4.82 -46.23 -0.05
CA SER A 305 -4.31 -46.35 1.33
C SER A 305 -4.05 -45.01 2.03
N VAL A 306 -5.12 -44.24 2.28
CA VAL A 306 -5.03 -43.04 3.14
C VAL A 306 -4.56 -43.47 4.53
N ASP A 307 -3.30 -43.20 4.87
CA ASP A 307 -2.79 -43.47 6.21
C ASP A 307 -3.30 -42.39 7.17
N LYS A 308 -4.16 -42.79 8.12
CA LYS A 308 -4.70 -41.87 9.13
C LYS A 308 -3.61 -41.17 9.95
N LYS A 309 -2.39 -41.74 10.04
CA LYS A 309 -1.25 -41.08 10.69
C LYS A 309 -0.89 -39.74 10.07
N MET A 310 -1.26 -39.51 8.80
CA MET A 310 -1.01 -38.24 8.10
C MET A 310 -1.82 -37.07 8.66
N LEU A 311 -2.87 -37.35 9.45
CA LEU A 311 -3.64 -36.33 10.18
C LEU A 311 -2.86 -35.74 11.37
N GLY A 312 -1.79 -36.40 11.83
CA GLY A 312 -1.07 -36.00 13.03
C GLY A 312 -2.00 -35.94 14.25
N ASP A 313 -2.06 -34.78 14.90
CA ASP A 313 -2.93 -34.57 16.07
C ASP A 313 -4.41 -34.46 15.70
N TYR A 314 -4.77 -34.40 14.41
CA TYR A 314 -6.17 -34.25 13.94
C TYR A 314 -6.88 -35.59 13.73
N LEU A 315 -6.46 -36.63 14.47
CA LEU A 315 -7.12 -37.93 14.43
C LEU A 315 -8.55 -37.83 14.99
N PRO A 316 -9.49 -38.65 14.47
CA PRO A 316 -10.80 -38.81 15.09
C PRO A 316 -10.67 -39.16 16.57
N ASP A 317 -11.59 -38.67 17.39
CA ASP A 317 -11.70 -38.95 18.84
C ASP A 317 -10.56 -38.38 19.71
N GLN A 318 -9.69 -37.52 19.15
CA GLN A 318 -8.72 -36.73 19.91
C GLN A 318 -9.18 -35.27 20.02
N PHE A 319 -9.08 -34.70 21.22
CA PHE A 319 -9.26 -33.27 21.40
C PHE A 319 -8.07 -32.50 20.84
N VAL A 320 -8.37 -31.44 20.11
CA VAL A 320 -7.39 -30.55 19.52
C VAL A 320 -7.68 -29.14 19.99
N THR A 321 -6.68 -28.51 20.59
CA THR A 321 -6.75 -27.10 20.95
C THR A 321 -6.45 -26.24 19.72
N LEU A 322 -7.47 -25.54 19.21
CA LEU A 322 -7.36 -24.60 18.09
C LEU A 322 -7.56 -23.15 18.55
N GLY A 323 -6.84 -22.22 17.90
CA GLY A 323 -7.03 -20.78 18.09
C GLY A 323 -6.80 -20.31 19.52
N ALA A 324 -7.72 -19.51 20.06
CA ALA A 324 -7.68 -18.93 21.40
C ALA A 324 -8.01 -19.95 22.52
N ARG A 325 -7.45 -21.16 22.41
CA ARG A 325 -7.65 -22.29 23.34
C ARG A 325 -9.07 -22.88 23.33
N ARG A 326 -9.64 -23.09 22.14
CA ARG A 326 -10.88 -23.85 21.98
C ARG A 326 -10.53 -25.32 21.74
N ASP A 327 -10.95 -26.20 22.64
CA ASP A 327 -10.81 -27.64 22.45
C ASP A 327 -11.97 -28.16 21.61
N VAL A 328 -11.64 -28.82 20.50
CA VAL A 328 -12.63 -29.35 19.55
C VAL A 328 -12.29 -30.78 19.14
N TYR A 329 -13.31 -31.51 18.72
CA TYR A 329 -13.14 -32.73 17.94
C TYR A 329 -13.22 -32.38 16.46
N LEU A 330 -12.35 -33.00 15.66
CA LEU A 330 -12.31 -32.82 14.23
C LEU A 330 -12.88 -34.05 13.51
N GLU A 331 -13.91 -33.84 12.71
CA GLU A 331 -14.45 -34.83 11.79
C GLU A 331 -13.68 -34.79 10.47
N LEU A 332 -13.11 -35.93 10.06
CA LEU A 332 -12.51 -36.06 8.73
C LEU A 332 -13.61 -36.06 7.66
N VAL A 333 -13.61 -35.03 6.82
CA VAL A 333 -14.55 -34.89 5.71
C VAL A 333 -13.83 -34.85 4.36
N ARG A 334 -14.57 -35.16 3.29
CA ARG A 334 -14.09 -35.00 1.91
C ARG A 334 -14.15 -33.54 1.48
N ILE A 335 -13.27 -33.15 0.56
CA ILE A 335 -13.20 -31.81 -0.05
C ILE A 335 -14.52 -31.46 -0.75
N ASN A 336 -15.21 -32.44 -1.33
CA ASN A 336 -16.51 -32.21 -1.98
C ASN A 336 -17.67 -31.97 -1.01
N ALA A 337 -17.50 -32.28 0.28
CA ALA A 337 -18.49 -32.03 1.34
C ALA A 337 -18.30 -30.68 2.04
N LEU A 338 -17.25 -29.91 1.69
CA LEU A 338 -17.04 -28.57 2.23
C LEU A 338 -18.08 -27.58 1.70
N GLN A 339 -18.51 -26.68 2.58
CA GLN A 339 -19.40 -25.57 2.28
C GLN A 339 -18.60 -24.26 2.13
N GLU A 340 -19.18 -23.28 1.42
CA GLU A 340 -18.60 -21.94 1.31
C GLU A 340 -18.41 -21.31 2.70
N GLY A 341 -17.25 -20.70 2.93
CA GLY A 341 -16.88 -20.10 4.21
C GLY A 341 -16.20 -21.07 5.17
N SER A 342 -16.37 -20.83 6.47
CA SER A 342 -15.71 -21.60 7.54
C SER A 342 -16.36 -22.96 7.72
N ASN A 343 -15.57 -24.03 7.70
CA ASN A 343 -16.03 -25.39 7.97
C ASN A 343 -15.55 -25.81 9.36
N GLU A 344 -16.22 -25.32 10.40
CA GLU A 344 -15.83 -25.60 11.80
C GLU A 344 -15.89 -27.09 12.15
N ASN A 345 -15.04 -27.50 13.09
CA ASN A 345 -14.95 -28.88 13.59
C ASN A 345 -14.69 -29.95 12.51
N LYS A 346 -14.26 -29.53 11.32
CA LYS A 346 -13.94 -30.42 10.19
C LYS A 346 -12.45 -30.39 9.91
N VAL A 347 -11.91 -31.51 9.44
CA VAL A 347 -10.55 -31.60 8.89
C VAL A 347 -10.61 -32.27 7.53
N ILE A 348 -9.78 -31.79 6.60
CA ILE A 348 -9.56 -32.46 5.32
C ILE A 348 -8.14 -33.00 5.25
N LEU A 349 -7.96 -34.07 4.49
CA LEU A 349 -6.66 -34.65 4.18
C LEU A 349 -6.56 -34.84 2.66
N GLY A 350 -5.59 -34.17 2.03
CA GLY A 350 -5.40 -34.22 0.58
C GLY A 350 -3.94 -34.46 0.18
N ARG A 351 -3.74 -35.00 -1.02
CA ARG A 351 -2.42 -35.11 -1.66
C ARG A 351 -2.14 -33.89 -2.52
N VAL A 352 -0.93 -33.37 -2.43
CA VAL A 352 -0.47 -32.27 -3.28
C VAL A 352 -0.25 -32.78 -4.70
N VAL A 353 -0.84 -32.09 -5.69
CA VAL A 353 -0.70 -32.45 -7.12
C VAL A 353 0.14 -31.45 -7.91
N GLY A 354 0.41 -30.27 -7.35
CA GLY A 354 1.27 -29.26 -7.96
C GLY A 354 1.22 -27.94 -7.19
N SER A 355 2.11 -27.03 -7.56
CA SER A 355 2.25 -25.70 -6.96
C SER A 355 2.35 -24.63 -8.03
N ILE A 356 1.91 -23.42 -7.72
CA ILE A 356 2.09 -22.23 -8.56
C ILE A 356 3.36 -21.55 -8.09
N HIS A 357 4.35 -21.44 -8.97
CA HIS A 357 5.55 -20.65 -8.69
C HIS A 357 5.25 -19.17 -8.95
N SER A 358 5.53 -18.32 -7.96
CA SER A 358 5.40 -16.87 -8.05
C SER A 358 6.70 -16.25 -7.56
N GLU A 359 7.17 -15.20 -8.25
CA GLU A 359 8.34 -14.41 -7.81
C GLU A 359 8.16 -13.88 -6.38
N ASN A 360 6.92 -13.54 -6.03
CA ASN A 360 6.55 -13.18 -4.67
C ASN A 360 6.17 -14.47 -3.93
N ALA A 361 6.88 -14.78 -2.84
CA ALA A 361 6.71 -16.03 -2.07
C ALA A 361 5.37 -16.13 -1.30
N VAL A 362 4.50 -15.12 -1.38
CA VAL A 362 3.26 -15.04 -0.60
C VAL A 362 2.05 -14.70 -1.49
N PRO A 363 0.97 -15.50 -1.46
CA PRO A 363 0.89 -16.80 -0.78
C PRO A 363 1.69 -17.89 -1.51
N PHE A 364 2.17 -18.89 -0.77
CA PHE A 364 2.55 -20.16 -1.37
C PHE A 364 1.27 -20.89 -1.77
N ALA A 365 1.06 -21.06 -3.08
CA ALA A 365 -0.16 -21.63 -3.62
C ALA A 365 0.08 -23.03 -4.20
N PHE A 366 -0.69 -24.01 -3.74
CA PHE A 366 -0.59 -25.40 -4.17
C PHE A 366 -1.97 -26.05 -4.27
N ALA A 367 -2.10 -27.05 -5.12
CA ALA A 367 -3.35 -27.77 -5.29
C ALA A 367 -3.32 -29.09 -4.53
N ILE A 368 -4.40 -29.39 -3.82
CA ILE A 368 -4.61 -30.69 -3.18
C ILE A 368 -5.79 -31.43 -3.82
N ILE A 369 -5.77 -32.75 -3.72
CA ILE A 369 -6.84 -33.66 -4.15
C ILE A 369 -7.08 -34.72 -3.08
N ASP A 370 -8.33 -35.16 -2.93
CA ASP A 370 -8.71 -36.27 -2.04
C ASP A 370 -9.31 -37.44 -2.84
N ASP A 371 -9.81 -38.46 -2.13
CA ASP A 371 -10.44 -39.65 -2.71
C ASP A 371 -11.72 -39.34 -3.51
N SER A 372 -12.35 -38.18 -3.29
CA SER A 372 -13.47 -37.68 -4.09
C SER A 372 -13.05 -37.17 -5.48
N MET A 373 -11.74 -37.14 -5.76
CA MET A 373 -11.14 -36.59 -6.98
C MET A 373 -11.43 -35.09 -7.19
N LYS A 374 -11.96 -34.41 -6.17
CA LYS A 374 -12.12 -32.95 -6.18
C LYS A 374 -10.78 -32.31 -5.89
N CYS A 375 -10.37 -31.41 -6.79
CA CYS A 375 -9.13 -30.65 -6.65
C CYS A 375 -9.45 -29.22 -6.23
N VAL A 376 -8.73 -28.72 -5.22
CA VAL A 376 -8.92 -27.37 -4.67
C VAL A 376 -7.56 -26.69 -4.50
N LEU A 377 -7.53 -25.38 -4.72
CA LEU A 377 -6.32 -24.59 -4.47
C LEU A 377 -6.19 -24.34 -2.98
N VAL A 378 -4.98 -24.33 -2.45
CA VAL A 378 -4.66 -23.90 -1.09
C VAL A 378 -3.74 -22.69 -1.19
N THR A 379 -4.10 -21.59 -0.55
CA THR A 379 -3.28 -20.38 -0.45
C THR A 379 -2.74 -20.26 0.97
N ALA A 380 -1.48 -20.64 1.16
CA ALA A 380 -0.80 -20.57 2.46
C ALA A 380 -0.01 -19.27 2.59
N TYR A 381 -0.40 -18.43 3.55
CA TYR A 381 0.28 -17.18 3.88
C TYR A 381 1.28 -17.39 5.00
N ASN A 382 2.21 -16.45 5.17
CA ASN A 382 3.25 -16.47 6.20
C ASN A 382 4.19 -17.69 6.18
N TRP A 383 4.29 -18.37 5.05
CA TRP A 383 5.33 -19.39 4.86
C TRP A 383 6.66 -18.69 4.51
N ALA A 384 7.76 -19.08 5.13
CA ALA A 384 9.08 -18.55 4.80
C ALA A 384 9.47 -18.89 3.34
N ALA A 385 10.20 -17.97 2.70
CA ALA A 385 10.69 -18.17 1.34
C ALA A 385 11.49 -19.47 1.21
N GLY A 386 11.26 -20.22 0.12
CA GLY A 386 11.90 -21.52 -0.12
C GLY A 386 11.35 -22.69 0.70
N ARG A 387 10.34 -22.46 1.54
CA ARG A 387 9.56 -23.51 2.22
C ARG A 387 8.22 -23.72 1.51
N GLY A 388 7.58 -24.86 1.75
CA GLY A 388 6.35 -25.25 1.08
C GLY A 388 6.09 -26.73 1.16
N THR A 389 5.18 -27.21 0.32
CA THR A 389 4.92 -28.62 0.09
C THR A 389 5.48 -29.08 -1.25
N LEU A 390 5.69 -30.39 -1.38
CA LEU A 390 6.11 -31.05 -2.61
C LEU A 390 4.97 -31.86 -3.22
N ILE A 391 5.07 -32.13 -4.52
CA ILE A 391 4.12 -33.01 -5.21
C ILE A 391 4.15 -34.38 -4.55
N GLY A 392 2.97 -34.87 -4.19
CA GLY A 392 2.78 -36.12 -3.48
C GLY A 392 2.75 -35.98 -1.97
N ASP A 393 3.04 -34.84 -1.36
CA ASP A 393 2.87 -34.71 0.10
C ASP A 393 1.40 -34.86 0.51
N TRP A 394 1.16 -35.45 1.68
CA TRP A 394 -0.12 -35.37 2.36
C TRP A 394 -0.20 -34.07 3.14
N VAL A 395 -1.34 -33.38 3.06
CA VAL A 395 -1.60 -32.15 3.81
C VAL A 395 -2.92 -32.27 4.53
N ALA A 396 -2.88 -32.17 5.87
CA ALA A 396 -4.08 -32.06 6.69
C ALA A 396 -4.38 -30.58 6.98
N ILE A 397 -5.61 -30.15 6.77
CA ILE A 397 -6.07 -28.77 6.99
C ILE A 397 -7.28 -28.79 7.93
N PRO A 398 -7.14 -28.27 9.16
CA PRO A 398 -8.25 -28.16 10.10
C PRO A 398 -9.07 -26.90 9.81
N GLU A 399 -10.37 -27.00 10.04
CA GLU A 399 -11.35 -25.93 9.87
C GLU A 399 -11.18 -25.15 8.56
N PRO A 400 -11.19 -25.84 7.40
CA PRO A 400 -10.86 -25.21 6.14
C PRO A 400 -11.86 -24.11 5.79
N HIS A 401 -11.34 -22.94 5.44
CA HIS A 401 -12.14 -21.83 4.94
C HIS A 401 -12.19 -21.88 3.41
N LEU A 402 -13.27 -22.45 2.87
CA LEU A 402 -13.47 -22.60 1.43
C LEU A 402 -13.99 -21.30 0.84
N LYS A 403 -13.40 -20.85 -0.27
CA LYS A 403 -13.85 -19.67 -1.01
C LYS A 403 -14.03 -20.01 -2.48
N SER A 404 -15.17 -19.63 -3.05
CA SER A 404 -15.44 -19.76 -4.48
C SER A 404 -15.10 -18.45 -5.18
N HIS A 405 -14.24 -18.54 -6.19
CA HIS A 405 -13.79 -17.41 -6.99
C HIS A 405 -14.46 -17.44 -8.36
N ASN A 406 -15.09 -16.33 -8.73
CA ASN A 406 -15.62 -16.09 -10.07
C ASN A 406 -15.16 -14.70 -10.51
N VAL A 407 -13.99 -14.66 -11.15
CA VAL A 407 -13.35 -13.42 -11.59
C VAL A 407 -13.56 -13.28 -13.09
N VAL A 408 -14.20 -12.19 -13.50
CA VAL A 408 -14.48 -11.91 -14.91
C VAL A 408 -13.63 -10.73 -15.34
N THR A 409 -12.82 -10.93 -16.37
CA THR A 409 -12.06 -9.87 -17.07
C THR A 409 -12.51 -9.83 -18.53
N PRO A 410 -12.27 -8.73 -19.26
CA PRO A 410 -12.58 -8.67 -20.69
C PRO A 410 -11.96 -9.82 -21.50
N GLU A 411 -10.79 -10.33 -21.08
CA GLU A 411 -10.03 -11.33 -21.82
C GLU A 411 -10.31 -12.77 -21.36
N MET A 412 -10.65 -12.98 -20.09
CA MET A 412 -10.78 -14.33 -19.53
C MET A 412 -11.71 -14.37 -18.31
N LYS A 413 -12.36 -15.53 -18.11
CA LYS A 413 -13.12 -15.85 -16.90
C LYS A 413 -12.36 -16.89 -16.08
N TYR A 414 -12.08 -16.58 -14.83
CA TYR A 414 -11.41 -17.47 -13.88
C TYR A 414 -12.42 -17.98 -12.85
N VAL A 415 -12.68 -19.29 -12.87
CA VAL A 415 -13.57 -19.95 -11.91
C VAL A 415 -12.83 -21.06 -11.20
N PHE A 416 -12.70 -20.97 -9.89
CA PHE A 416 -12.06 -21.99 -9.07
C PHE A 416 -12.46 -21.87 -7.60
N GLN A 417 -12.17 -22.89 -6.80
CA GLN A 417 -12.30 -22.84 -5.34
C GLN A 417 -10.92 -22.84 -4.69
N SER A 418 -10.75 -22.09 -3.60
CA SER A 418 -9.54 -22.10 -2.78
C SER A 418 -9.84 -22.33 -1.30
N ILE A 419 -8.84 -22.79 -0.57
CA ILE A 419 -8.81 -22.85 0.89
C ILE A 419 -7.70 -21.93 1.37
N ARG A 420 -8.08 -20.91 2.13
CA ARG A 420 -7.12 -19.94 2.66
C ARG A 420 -6.54 -20.42 3.98
N VAL A 421 -5.22 -20.41 4.10
CA VAL A 421 -4.49 -20.77 5.32
C VAL A 421 -3.59 -19.61 5.74
N ASN A 422 -4.00 -18.86 6.76
CA ASN A 422 -3.23 -17.70 7.26
C ASN A 422 -1.99 -18.11 8.06
N ASN A 423 -2.05 -19.23 8.79
CA ASN A 423 -0.98 -19.68 9.66
C ASN A 423 -0.57 -21.11 9.27
N PRO A 424 0.61 -21.31 8.68
CA PRO A 424 1.08 -22.63 8.26
C PRO A 424 1.20 -23.62 9.41
N MET A 425 1.36 -23.21 10.67
CA MET A 425 1.43 -24.13 11.83
C MET A 425 0.15 -24.95 12.06
N LYS A 426 -0.95 -24.55 11.43
CA LYS A 426 -2.19 -25.33 11.42
C LYS A 426 -2.12 -26.52 10.45
N LEU A 427 -1.11 -26.60 9.60
CA LEU A 427 -0.95 -27.67 8.63
C LEU A 427 -0.14 -28.81 9.24
N PHE A 428 -0.55 -30.03 8.91
CA PHE A 428 0.34 -31.19 8.97
C PHE A 428 0.73 -31.57 7.56
N VAL A 429 2.04 -31.70 7.32
CA VAL A 429 2.60 -32.19 6.07
C VAL A 429 3.22 -33.55 6.35
N ASN A 430 2.71 -34.60 5.69
CA ASN A 430 3.10 -35.99 5.93
C ASN A 430 3.07 -36.39 7.42
N GLY A 431 2.01 -36.00 8.13
CA GLY A 431 1.83 -36.29 9.56
C GLY A 431 2.72 -35.48 10.51
N ARG A 432 3.52 -34.52 10.01
CA ARG A 432 4.34 -33.62 10.83
C ARG A 432 3.79 -32.20 10.80
N ARG A 433 3.64 -31.59 11.98
CA ARG A 433 3.20 -30.21 12.10
C ARG A 433 4.22 -29.26 11.49
N VAL A 434 3.77 -28.26 10.74
CA VAL A 434 4.67 -27.21 10.24
C VAL A 434 5.21 -26.40 11.44
N GLU A 435 6.53 -26.36 11.57
CA GLU A 435 7.20 -25.74 12.71
C GLU A 435 7.34 -24.23 12.57
N ARG A 436 7.49 -23.53 13.70
CA ARG A 436 7.69 -22.08 13.77
C ARG A 436 8.89 -21.60 12.94
N ALA A 437 9.94 -22.41 12.81
CA ALA A 437 11.12 -22.10 12.01
C ALA A 437 10.84 -21.97 10.49
N GLN A 438 9.68 -22.45 10.03
CA GLN A 438 9.25 -22.34 8.64
C GLN A 438 8.34 -21.15 8.36
N ILE A 439 8.08 -20.29 9.36
CA ILE A 439 7.16 -19.16 9.23
C ILE A 439 7.95 -17.88 9.04
N ALA A 440 7.48 -17.02 8.13
CA ALA A 440 7.94 -15.65 8.02
C ALA A 440 6.73 -14.72 7.89
N GLY A 441 6.75 -13.59 8.59
CA GLY A 441 5.71 -12.57 8.43
C GLY A 441 5.72 -12.00 7.01
N THR A 442 4.54 -11.81 6.44
CA THR A 442 4.40 -11.12 5.15
C THR A 442 4.75 -9.65 5.34
N ARG A 443 5.78 -9.16 4.65
CA ARG A 443 6.16 -7.74 4.67
C ARG A 443 5.51 -7.02 3.50
N VAL A 444 4.92 -5.85 3.78
CA VAL A 444 4.37 -4.94 2.77
C VAL A 444 4.90 -3.55 3.06
N SER A 445 5.45 -2.90 2.04
CA SER A 445 5.70 -1.46 2.02
C SER A 445 4.53 -0.78 1.31
N SER A 446 3.81 0.12 1.99
CA SER A 446 2.87 1.02 1.30
C SER A 446 3.67 2.01 0.46
N THR A 447 3.30 2.22 -0.80
CA THR A 447 3.86 3.30 -1.61
C THR A 447 3.11 4.60 -1.32
N TYR A 448 3.80 5.73 -1.27
CA TYR A 448 3.17 7.05 -1.29
C TYR A 448 4.13 8.01 -1.94
N GLU A 449 3.66 8.76 -2.93
CA GLU A 449 4.42 9.88 -3.49
C GLU A 449 3.97 11.15 -2.75
N MET A 450 4.93 11.86 -2.14
CA MET A 450 4.63 13.19 -1.58
C MET A 450 4.44 14.15 -2.76
N HIS A 451 3.21 14.62 -2.93
CA HIS A 451 2.79 15.44 -4.07
C HIS A 451 2.80 16.93 -3.78
#